data_AF-A0A2R5F980-F1
#
_entry.id   AF-A0A2R5F980-F1
#
_cell.length_a   1.000
_cell.length_b   1.000
_cell.length_c   1.000
_cell.angle_alpha   90.00
_cell.angle_beta   90.00
_cell.angle_gamma   90.00
#
_symmetry.space_group_name_H-M   'P 1'
#
loop_
_entity.id
_entity.type
_entity.pdbx_description
1 polymer ?
#
loop_
_entity_poly.entity_id
_entity_poly.type
_entity_poly.pdbx_seq_one_letter_code
_entity_poly.pdbx_strand_id
1 'polypeptide(L)'
;MLHENLLELDDATTFGELMRNQVFPGPGVGCYSNFDVAPDMAPVNKSSELGRKLLAFLFQNCWWSTGEGEAALRRELVTNRVHLYASETAFVGWWWDGDGTLLGGTLDKGAIIKMAINGDCKKAYNWEWVINENH
;
A
#
# COMPACT_ATOMS: atom_id res chain seq x y z
N MET A 1 18.69 -10.15 6.68
CA MET A 1 19.23 -8.99 7.43
C MET A 1 19.32 -7.80 6.48
N LEU A 2 18.32 -6.93 6.52
CA LEU A 2 18.41 -5.52 6.15
C LEU A 2 17.52 -4.80 7.18
N HIS A 3 18.11 -4.48 8.33
CA HIS A 3 17.54 -3.53 9.28
C HIS A 3 18.14 -2.16 8.96
N GLU A 4 17.93 -1.68 7.73
CA GLU A 4 18.03 -0.24 7.51
C GLU A 4 16.89 0.39 8.30
N ASN A 5 17.17 1.46 9.03
CA ASN A 5 16.15 2.17 9.77
C ASN A 5 15.23 2.83 8.73
N LEU A 6 14.18 2.14 8.29
CA LEU A 6 13.25 2.60 7.25
C LEU A 6 12.69 4.01 7.54
N LEU A 7 12.69 4.40 8.82
CA LEU A 7 12.30 5.73 9.26
C LEU A 7 13.28 6.83 8.83
N GLU A 8 14.57 6.53 8.69
CA GLU A 8 15.63 7.49 8.33
C GLU A 8 15.74 7.75 6.82
N LEU A 9 15.11 6.94 5.97
CA LEU A 9 15.16 7.10 4.51
C LEU A 9 14.45 8.38 4.04
N ASP A 10 15.11 9.24 3.27
CA ASP A 10 14.52 10.44 2.68
C ASP A 10 13.95 10.21 1.27
N ASP A 11 14.41 9.16 0.58
CA ASP A 11 13.92 8.74 -0.72
C ASP A 11 12.73 7.76 -0.64
N ALA A 12 11.59 8.18 -1.21
CA ALA A 12 10.37 7.37 -1.25
C ALA A 12 10.54 6.10 -2.08
N THR A 13 11.36 6.15 -3.15
CA THR A 13 11.59 5.01 -4.03
C THR A 13 12.35 3.90 -3.31
N THR A 14 13.45 4.24 -2.65
CA THR A 14 14.23 3.29 -1.85
C THR A 14 13.39 2.68 -0.73
N PHE A 15 12.64 3.51 0.00
CA PHE A 15 11.73 3.02 1.05
C PHE A 15 10.66 2.07 0.49
N GLY A 16 10.00 2.46 -0.60
CA GLY A 16 8.93 1.68 -1.19
C GLY A 16 9.39 0.34 -1.75
N GLU A 17 10.55 0.31 -2.40
CA GLU A 17 11.15 -0.92 -2.92
C GLU A 17 11.58 -1.86 -1.78
N LEU A 18 12.14 -1.34 -0.68
CA LEU A 18 12.44 -2.13 0.51
C LEU A 18 11.17 -2.71 1.14
N MET A 19 10.11 -1.89 1.27
CA MET A 19 8.81 -2.35 1.75
C MET A 19 8.23 -3.45 0.86
N ARG A 20 8.30 -3.27 -0.46
CA ARG A 20 7.83 -4.28 -1.43
C ARG A 20 8.59 -5.60 -1.25
N ASN A 21 9.91 -5.54 -1.15
CA ASN A 21 10.76 -6.73 -0.97
C ASN A 21 10.53 -7.43 0.37
N GLN A 22 10.22 -6.66 1.43
CA GLN A 22 9.90 -7.21 2.74
C GLN A 22 8.54 -7.91 2.73
N VAL A 23 7.55 -7.33 2.06
CA VAL A 23 6.15 -7.77 2.10
C VAL A 23 5.85 -8.87 1.08
N PHE A 24 6.56 -8.92 -0.03
CA PHE A 24 6.32 -9.88 -1.11
C PHE A 24 7.57 -10.74 -1.35
N PRO A 25 7.78 -11.83 -0.59
CA PRO A 25 8.92 -12.72 -0.76
C PRO A 25 8.83 -13.45 -2.10
N GLY A 26 9.67 -13.09 -3.07
CA GLY A 26 9.74 -13.77 -4.36
C GLY A 26 10.51 -13.00 -5.42
N PRO A 27 10.71 -13.58 -6.62
CA PRO A 27 11.42 -12.93 -7.73
C PRO A 27 10.61 -11.83 -8.44
N GLY A 28 9.40 -11.52 -7.96
CA GLY A 28 8.37 -10.87 -8.75
C GLY A 28 8.44 -9.34 -8.79
N VAL A 29 8.62 -8.80 -10.00
CA VAL A 29 8.07 -7.51 -10.43
C VAL A 29 6.86 -7.82 -11.32
N GLY A 30 5.71 -7.21 -11.08
CA GLY A 30 4.48 -7.51 -11.83
C GLY A 30 3.19 -7.20 -11.07
N CYS A 31 2.05 -7.53 -11.70
CA CYS A 31 0.72 -7.27 -11.18
C CYS A 31 0.51 -7.96 -9.82
N TYR A 32 0.43 -7.16 -8.75
CA TYR A 32 0.40 -7.57 -7.33
C TYR A 32 -0.70 -8.59 -6.95
N SER A 33 -1.63 -8.92 -7.84
CA SER A 33 -2.68 -9.92 -7.65
C SER A 33 -2.16 -11.36 -7.53
N ASN A 34 -0.91 -11.63 -7.89
CA ASN A 34 -0.32 -12.98 -7.87
C ASN A 34 0.82 -13.13 -6.86
N PHE A 35 1.03 -12.13 -6.00
CA PHE A 35 2.18 -12.14 -5.09
C PHE A 35 1.83 -12.91 -3.82
N ASP A 36 2.75 -13.76 -3.39
CA ASP A 36 2.73 -14.32 -2.05
C ASP A 36 3.02 -13.19 -1.06
N VAL A 37 2.14 -13.00 -0.09
CA VAL A 37 2.35 -12.05 1.00
C VAL A 37 3.21 -12.72 2.06
N ALA A 38 4.13 -11.97 2.66
CA ALA A 38 4.98 -12.43 3.76
C ALA A 38 4.15 -13.10 4.87
N PRO A 39 4.62 -14.23 5.44
CA PRO A 39 3.82 -15.09 6.32
C PRO A 39 3.43 -14.44 7.65
N ASP A 40 4.11 -13.36 8.06
CA ASP A 40 3.82 -12.58 9.26
C ASP A 40 2.72 -11.52 9.05
N MET A 41 2.26 -11.33 7.81
CA MET A 41 1.24 -10.35 7.46
C MET A 41 -0.15 -10.99 7.47
N ALA A 42 -1.08 -10.39 8.20
CA ALA A 42 -2.48 -10.84 8.28
C ALA A 42 -3.41 -9.91 7.48
N PRO A 43 -4.51 -10.43 6.89
CA PRO A 43 -5.52 -9.60 6.25
C PRO A 43 -6.09 -8.54 7.20
N VAL A 44 -6.14 -7.29 6.76
CA VAL A 44 -6.74 -6.20 7.53
C VAL A 44 -8.24 -6.15 7.28
N ASN A 45 -9.02 -6.15 8.36
CA ASN A 45 -10.46 -5.89 8.27
C ASN A 45 -10.69 -4.46 7.75
N LYS A 46 -11.29 -4.33 6.57
CA LYS A 46 -11.59 -3.05 5.90
C LYS A 46 -12.52 -2.13 6.71
N SER A 47 -13.30 -2.71 7.62
CA SER A 47 -14.15 -1.97 8.56
C SER A 47 -13.45 -1.60 9.87
N SER A 48 -12.19 -1.98 10.07
CA SER A 48 -11.38 -1.48 11.20
C SER A 48 -10.92 -0.05 10.97
N GLU A 49 -10.42 0.62 12.01
CA GLU A 49 -9.86 1.97 11.87
C GLU A 49 -8.70 2.02 10.88
N LEU A 50 -7.73 1.10 11.04
CA LEU A 50 -6.60 0.95 10.11
C LEU A 50 -7.10 0.67 8.69
N GLY A 51 -8.03 -0.28 8.53
CA GLY A 51 -8.60 -0.62 7.24
C GLY A 51 -9.23 0.57 6.52
N ARG A 52 -10.03 1.38 7.23
CA ARG A 52 -10.63 2.60 6.67
C ARG A 52 -9.59 3.65 6.29
N LYS A 53 -8.56 3.84 7.11
CA LYS A 53 -7.45 4.78 6.81
C LYS A 53 -6.69 4.36 5.56
N LEU A 54 -6.30 3.08 5.47
CA LEU A 54 -5.58 2.55 4.31
C LEU A 54 -6.41 2.63 3.02
N LEU A 55 -7.72 2.34 3.11
CA LEU A 55 -8.63 2.54 1.99
C LEU A 55 -8.64 4.01 1.54
N ALA A 56 -8.80 4.95 2.48
CA ALA A 56 -8.81 6.37 2.15
C ALA A 56 -7.54 6.81 1.43
N PHE A 57 -6.35 6.38 1.89
CA PHE A 57 -5.08 6.69 1.24
C PHE A 57 -4.98 6.10 -0.17
N LEU A 58 -5.34 4.83 -0.36
CA LEU A 58 -5.36 4.20 -1.68
C LEU A 58 -6.30 4.92 -2.64
N PHE A 59 -7.47 5.34 -2.17
CA PHE A 59 -8.46 6.03 -3.01
C PHE A 59 -8.06 7.46 -3.38
N GLN A 60 -7.48 8.20 -2.44
CA GLN A 60 -7.04 9.58 -2.69
C GLN A 60 -5.91 9.66 -3.72
N ASN A 61 -5.12 8.59 -3.84
CA ASN A 61 -3.94 8.53 -4.70
C ASN A 61 -4.12 7.59 -5.90
N CYS A 62 -5.33 7.07 -6.12
CA CYS A 62 -5.64 6.30 -7.33
C CYS A 62 -5.91 7.27 -8.48
N TRP A 63 -5.09 7.19 -9.53
CA TRP A 63 -5.14 8.11 -10.68
C TRP A 63 -6.50 8.16 -11.41
N TRP A 64 -7.33 7.12 -11.26
CA TRP A 64 -8.66 7.03 -11.88
C TRP A 64 -9.75 7.82 -11.13
N SER A 65 -9.45 8.46 -10.01
CA SER A 65 -10.44 9.14 -9.15
C SER A 65 -10.83 10.54 -9.61
N THR A 66 -10.63 10.91 -10.89
CA THR A 66 -11.08 12.22 -11.41
C THR A 66 -12.34 12.06 -12.26
N GLY A 67 -13.54 12.02 -11.65
CA GLY A 67 -14.82 12.16 -12.37
C GLY A 67 -16.07 11.54 -11.72
N GLU A 68 -17.26 11.89 -12.24
CA GLU A 68 -18.60 11.44 -11.77
C GLU A 68 -18.85 9.91 -11.85
N GLY A 69 -17.93 9.13 -12.43
CA GLY A 69 -17.92 7.66 -12.35
C GLY A 69 -17.50 7.09 -10.98
N GLU A 70 -16.93 7.93 -10.10
CA GLU A 70 -16.37 7.54 -8.79
C GLU A 70 -17.39 6.98 -7.79
N ALA A 71 -18.60 7.53 -7.71
CA ALA A 71 -19.51 7.23 -6.60
C ALA A 71 -20.15 5.84 -6.70
N ALA A 72 -20.41 5.36 -7.92
CA ALA A 72 -21.04 4.06 -8.18
C ALA A 72 -20.05 2.89 -8.15
N LEU A 73 -18.79 3.12 -8.54
CA LEU A 73 -17.71 2.12 -8.47
C LEU A 73 -17.24 1.86 -7.02
N ARG A 74 -17.28 2.86 -6.14
CA ARG A 74 -16.70 2.86 -4.78
C ARG A 74 -17.27 1.85 -3.76
N ARG A 75 -18.47 1.29 -3.93
CA ARG A 75 -19.07 0.43 -2.87
C ARG A 75 -18.90 -1.07 -3.03
N GLU A 76 -19.07 -1.63 -4.23
CA GLU A 76 -19.18 -3.09 -4.41
C GLU A 76 -18.03 -3.70 -5.23
N LEU A 77 -17.50 -2.97 -6.22
CA LEU A 77 -16.42 -3.46 -7.07
C LEU A 77 -15.02 -3.23 -6.47
N VAL A 78 -14.87 -2.19 -5.66
CA VAL A 78 -13.55 -1.84 -5.09
C VAL A 78 -13.21 -2.63 -3.83
N THR A 79 -14.20 -3.02 -3.02
CA THR A 79 -13.95 -3.86 -1.84
C THR A 79 -13.41 -5.25 -2.21
N ASN A 80 -13.74 -5.80 -3.37
CA ASN A 80 -13.20 -7.09 -3.80
C ASN A 80 -11.85 -7.00 -4.53
N ARG A 81 -11.45 -5.81 -5.00
CA ARG A 81 -10.19 -5.60 -5.74
C ARG A 81 -9.10 -4.93 -4.91
N VAL A 82 -9.43 -4.45 -3.72
CA VAL A 82 -8.47 -3.96 -2.73
C VAL A 82 -8.06 -5.10 -1.81
N HIS A 83 -6.77 -5.24 -1.62
CA HIS A 83 -6.19 -6.17 -0.67
C HIS A 83 -5.38 -5.38 0.34
N LEU A 84 -5.60 -5.65 1.63
CA LEU A 84 -4.92 -4.98 2.73
C LEU A 84 -4.36 -6.03 3.67
N TYR A 85 -3.09 -5.90 4.02
CA TYR A 85 -2.42 -6.77 4.97
C TYR A 85 -1.56 -5.95 5.93
N ALA A 86 -1.39 -6.43 7.16
CA ALA A 86 -0.53 -5.80 8.14
C ALA A 86 0.07 -6.83 9.10
N SER A 87 1.26 -6.52 9.59
CA SER A 87 1.90 -7.15 10.75
C SER A 87 1.95 -6.15 11.91
N GLU A 88 2.73 -6.43 12.95
CA GLU A 88 2.92 -5.49 14.07
C GLU A 88 3.68 -4.21 13.65
N THR A 89 4.53 -4.30 12.62
CA THR A 89 5.48 -3.23 12.25
C THR A 89 5.30 -2.69 10.84
N ALA A 90 4.48 -3.33 10.01
CA ALA A 90 4.34 -2.99 8.60
C ALA A 90 2.91 -3.18 8.10
N PHE A 91 2.56 -2.47 7.03
CA PHE A 91 1.35 -2.73 6.28
C PHE A 91 1.60 -2.61 4.78
N VAL A 92 0.69 -3.23 4.03
CA VAL A 92 0.60 -3.09 2.59
C VAL A 92 -0.86 -3.04 2.17
N GLY A 93 -1.14 -2.26 1.15
CA GLY A 93 -2.44 -2.23 0.51
C GLY A 93 -2.26 -2.09 -1.00
N TRP A 94 -3.03 -2.83 -1.79
CA TRP A 94 -3.00 -2.64 -3.24
C TRP A 94 -4.38 -2.74 -3.86
N TRP A 95 -4.52 -2.09 -5.02
CA TRP A 95 -5.70 -2.17 -5.87
C TRP A 95 -5.28 -2.40 -7.31
N TRP A 96 -5.90 -3.40 -7.94
CA TRP A 96 -5.89 -3.58 -9.40
C TRP A 96 -6.91 -2.71 -10.14
N ASP A 97 -6.42 -1.61 -10.73
CA ASP A 97 -7.14 -0.73 -11.67
C ASP A 97 -6.72 -0.95 -13.15
N GLY A 98 -5.72 -1.80 -13.40
CA GLY A 98 -5.13 -2.06 -14.70
C GLY A 98 -3.62 -1.78 -14.72
N ASP A 99 -3.18 -0.74 -14.00
CA ASP A 99 -1.77 -0.41 -13.80
C ASP A 99 -1.28 -0.78 -12.40
N GLY A 100 -2.19 -0.89 -11.44
CA GLY A 100 -1.95 -1.44 -10.13
C GLY A 100 -1.33 -0.42 -9.19
N THR A 101 -2.10 0.05 -8.21
CA THR A 101 -1.61 0.92 -7.14
C THR A 101 -1.18 0.11 -5.94
N LEU A 102 -0.02 0.41 -5.36
CA LEU A 102 0.53 -0.20 -4.14
C LEU A 102 0.90 0.87 -3.12
N LEU A 103 0.35 0.73 -1.93
CA LEU A 103 0.66 1.51 -0.74
C LEU A 103 1.42 0.61 0.22
N GLY A 104 2.57 1.06 0.72
CA GLY A 104 3.37 0.35 1.72
C GLY A 104 3.80 1.30 2.82
N GLY A 105 3.85 0.81 4.06
CA GLY A 105 4.29 1.65 5.17
C GLY A 105 4.62 0.91 6.46
N THR A 106 5.13 1.66 7.42
CA THR A 106 5.53 1.17 8.74
C THR A 106 4.52 1.54 9.82
N LEU A 107 4.40 0.67 10.81
CA LEU A 107 3.55 0.83 11.98
C LEU A 107 4.41 0.91 13.25
N ASP A 108 3.95 1.70 14.24
CA ASP A 108 4.38 1.62 15.64
C ASP A 108 3.14 1.52 16.51
N LYS A 109 2.98 0.40 17.23
CA LYS A 109 1.80 0.11 18.08
C LYS A 109 0.47 0.31 17.34
N GLY A 110 0.43 -0.02 16.05
CA GLY A 110 -0.75 0.12 15.19
C GLY A 110 -0.99 1.52 14.61
N ALA A 111 -0.17 2.52 14.96
CA ALA A 111 -0.19 3.83 14.34
C ALA A 111 0.68 3.85 13.07
N ILE A 112 0.19 4.48 12.00
CA ILE A 112 0.95 4.67 10.76
C ILE A 112 2.01 5.74 11.00
N ILE A 113 3.28 5.38 10.80
CA ILE A 113 4.42 6.29 11.00
C ILE A 113 4.91 6.86 9.67
N LYS A 114 4.98 6.01 8.64
CA LYS A 114 5.58 6.38 7.36
C LYS A 114 5.00 5.52 6.26
N MET A 115 4.79 6.10 5.08
CA MET A 115 4.23 5.39 3.95
C MET A 115 4.57 6.02 2.62
N ALA A 116 4.70 5.17 1.62
CA ALA A 116 4.88 5.55 0.24
C ALA A 116 3.91 4.80 -0.65
N ILE A 117 3.59 5.39 -1.79
CA ILE A 117 2.69 4.82 -2.78
C ILE A 117 3.36 4.74 -4.14
N ASN A 118 3.08 3.68 -4.87
CA ASN A 118 3.45 3.50 -6.26
C ASN A 118 2.17 3.28 -7.08
N GLY A 119 1.91 4.16 -8.04
CA GLY A 119 0.71 4.13 -8.88
C GLY A 119 0.81 3.17 -10.09
N ASP A 120 1.96 2.53 -10.31
CA ASP A 120 2.20 1.62 -11.44
C ASP A 120 3.04 0.42 -10.99
N CYS A 121 2.34 -0.67 -10.66
CA CYS A 121 2.95 -1.90 -10.17
C CYS A 121 3.99 -2.54 -11.07
N LYS A 122 3.96 -2.18 -12.34
CA LYS A 122 4.81 -2.75 -13.38
C LYS A 122 6.18 -2.07 -13.37
N LYS A 123 6.35 -0.98 -12.61
CA LYS A 123 7.58 -0.19 -12.50
C LYS A 123 8.13 -0.25 -11.09
N ALA A 124 9.43 -0.55 -10.99
CA ALA A 124 10.20 -0.52 -9.75
C ALA A 124 10.70 0.89 -9.38
N TYR A 125 10.19 1.93 -10.05
CA TYR A 125 10.57 3.33 -9.90
C TYR A 125 9.29 4.17 -9.91
N ASN A 126 9.29 5.30 -9.20
CA ASN A 126 8.15 6.21 -8.95
C ASN A 126 7.31 5.87 -7.72
N TRP A 127 7.96 5.73 -6.57
CA TRP A 127 7.25 5.85 -5.30
C TRP A 127 7.20 7.31 -4.86
N GLU A 128 6.08 7.68 -4.26
CA GLU A 128 5.84 9.02 -3.73
C GLU A 128 5.46 8.93 -2.24
N TRP A 129 5.96 9.87 -1.44
CA TRP A 129 5.58 9.96 -0.04
C TRP A 129 4.09 10.30 0.09
N VAL A 130 3.36 9.54 0.90
CA VAL A 130 1.99 9.90 1.27
C VAL A 130 2.03 10.67 2.59
N ILE A 131 1.74 11.97 2.52
CA ILE A 131 1.76 12.86 3.68
C ILE A 131 0.49 12.62 4.48
N ASN A 132 0.64 12.18 5.73
CA ASN A 132 -0.46 12.13 6.69
C ASN A 132 -0.59 13.52 7.36
N GLU A 133 -1.45 14.39 6.83
CA GLU A 133 -1.63 15.76 7.34
C GLU A 133 -2.28 15.86 8.74
N ASN A 134 -2.49 14.74 9.46
CA ASN A 134 -3.15 14.72 10.78
C ASN A 134 -2.17 14.47 11.94
N HIS A 135 -1.06 15.20 11.98
CA HIS A 135 -0.23 15.36 13.19
C HIS A 135 -0.25 16.80 13.69
#